data_AF-A0A537VXU8-F1
#
_entry.id   AF-A0A537VXU8-F1
#
_cell.length_a   1.000
_cell.length_b   1.000
_cell.length_c   1.000
_cell.angle_alpha   90.00
_cell.angle_beta   90.00
_cell.angle_gamma   90.00
#
_symmetry.space_group_name_H-M   'P 1'
#
loop_
_entity.id
_entity.type
_entity.pdbx_description
1 polymer ?
#
loop_
_entity_poly.entity_id
_entity_poly.type
_entity_poly.pdbx_seq_one_letter_code
_entity_poly.pdbx_strand_id
1 'polypeptide(L)'
;MNEMNAHDELDHLSAYLDGELDQAERARIDAHLPGCPECRTTLDTLRATVADLSTLPEPAPSEQDSWALRSAITKARKPVKRWQRFMIASGTAAAALIAIVAVTHQGRQQAVTHGSTGGRSNVAADTAAAPATLYTLDANFDQFSAQSHLVELTHTIVNG
;
A
#
# COMPACT_ATOMS: atom_id res chain seq x y z
N MET A 1 6.24 -34.56 -10.59
CA MET A 1 7.08 -33.76 -11.51
C MET A 1 6.48 -33.82 -12.90
N ASN A 2 6.36 -32.67 -13.55
CA ASN A 2 6.01 -32.43 -14.96
C ASN A 2 4.63 -32.87 -15.46
N GLU A 3 3.63 -32.05 -15.17
CA GLU A 3 2.36 -32.01 -15.92
C GLU A 3 2.00 -30.56 -16.33
N MET A 4 3.00 -29.78 -16.78
CA MET A 4 2.74 -28.72 -17.79
C MET A 4 2.73 -29.45 -19.13
N ASN A 5 1.64 -30.17 -19.38
CA ASN A 5 1.49 -31.04 -20.53
C ASN A 5 1.06 -30.23 -21.76
N ALA A 6 1.94 -30.29 -22.75
CA ALA A 6 1.72 -30.18 -24.19
C ALA A 6 1.46 -28.80 -24.83
N HIS A 7 0.60 -27.92 -24.34
CA HIS A 7 0.35 -26.63 -25.00
C HIS A 7 0.01 -25.60 -23.94
N ASP A 8 1.03 -24.85 -23.50
CA ASP A 8 0.85 -23.72 -22.59
C ASP A 8 -0.25 -22.85 -23.15
N GLU A 9 -1.33 -22.73 -22.38
CA GLU A 9 -2.60 -22.11 -22.73
C GLU A 9 -2.28 -20.79 -23.46
N LEU A 10 -2.76 -20.61 -24.68
CA LEU A 10 -2.47 -19.41 -25.50
C LEU A 10 -2.56 -18.11 -24.68
N ASP A 11 -3.49 -18.10 -23.72
CA ASP A 11 -3.72 -17.06 -22.73
C ASP A 11 -2.50 -16.76 -21.84
N HIS A 12 -1.75 -17.77 -21.39
CA HIS A 12 -0.52 -17.58 -20.62
C HIS A 12 0.61 -16.98 -21.47
N LEU A 13 0.75 -17.40 -22.73
CA LEU A 13 1.73 -16.77 -23.65
C LEU A 13 1.32 -15.34 -24.03
N SER A 14 0.02 -15.07 -24.15
CA SER A 14 -0.50 -13.71 -24.32
C SER A 14 -0.21 -12.87 -23.08
N ALA A 15 -0.58 -13.34 -21.89
CA ALA A 15 -0.32 -12.66 -20.63
C ALA A 15 1.20 -12.45 -20.38
N TYR A 16 2.04 -13.39 -20.83
CA TYR A 16 3.50 -13.22 -20.84
C TYR A 16 3.92 -12.04 -21.72
N LEU A 17 3.37 -11.94 -22.94
CA LEU A 17 3.63 -10.87 -23.89
C LEU A 17 3.14 -9.50 -23.39
N ASP A 18 1.93 -9.46 -22.82
CA ASP A 18 1.28 -8.26 -22.27
C ASP A 18 1.88 -7.85 -20.91
N GLY A 19 2.61 -8.77 -20.29
CA GLY A 19 3.37 -8.55 -19.08
C GLY A 19 2.57 -8.69 -17.78
N GLU A 20 1.43 -9.39 -17.85
CA GLU A 20 0.44 -9.54 -16.79
C GLU A 20 0.73 -10.70 -15.82
N LEU A 21 1.67 -11.59 -16.17
CA LEU A 21 2.07 -12.71 -15.30
C LEU A 21 2.85 -12.26 -14.07
N ASP A 22 2.69 -13.01 -12.98
CA ASP A 22 3.53 -12.83 -11.79
C ASP A 22 4.99 -13.26 -12.03
N GLN A 23 5.87 -12.96 -11.07
CA GLN A 23 7.29 -13.26 -11.21
C GLN A 23 7.57 -14.77 -11.32
N ALA A 24 6.81 -15.61 -10.63
CA ALA A 24 7.02 -17.06 -10.59
C ALA A 24 6.51 -17.72 -11.88
N GLU A 25 5.39 -17.25 -12.43
CA GLU A 25 4.84 -17.64 -13.73
C GLU A 25 5.76 -17.23 -14.87
N ARG A 26 6.19 -15.97 -14.89
CA ARG A 26 7.15 -15.50 -15.90
C ARG A 26 8.44 -16.33 -15.90
N ALA A 27 9.02 -16.59 -14.73
CA ALA A 27 10.22 -17.41 -14.61
C ALA A 27 10.04 -18.86 -15.11
N ARG A 28 8.83 -19.43 -14.96
CA ARG A 28 8.51 -20.75 -15.49
C ARG A 28 8.50 -20.76 -17.02
N ILE A 29 7.87 -19.76 -17.65
CA ILE A 29 7.84 -19.63 -19.10
C ILE A 29 9.23 -19.35 -19.66
N ASP A 30 10.01 -18.47 -19.02
CA ASP A 30 11.40 -18.18 -19.40
C ASP A 30 12.28 -19.43 -19.39
N ALA A 31 12.09 -20.32 -18.41
CA ALA A 31 12.79 -21.60 -18.35
C ALA A 31 12.31 -22.60 -19.41
N HIS A 32 11.05 -22.50 -19.86
CA HIS A 32 10.45 -23.39 -20.84
C HIS A 32 10.82 -23.04 -22.30
N LEU A 33 10.85 -21.75 -22.65
CA LEU A 33 11.07 -21.26 -24.01
C LEU A 33 12.33 -21.84 -24.72
N PRO A 34 13.50 -22.01 -24.06
CA PRO A 34 14.65 -22.62 -24.69
C PRO A 34 14.44 -24.09 -25.10
N GLY A 35 13.60 -24.81 -24.36
CA GLY A 35 13.34 -26.24 -24.54
C GLY A 35 12.17 -26.57 -25.49
N CYS A 36 11.32 -25.59 -25.82
CA CYS A 36 10.10 -25.81 -26.61
C CYS A 36 10.05 -24.94 -27.88
N PRO A 37 10.28 -25.51 -29.09
CA PRO A 37 10.17 -24.77 -30.35
C PRO A 37 8.74 -24.36 -30.69
N GLU A 38 7.73 -25.13 -30.28
CA GLU A 38 6.31 -24.83 -30.54
C GLU A 38 5.88 -23.55 -29.80
N CYS A 39 6.14 -23.47 -28.48
CA CYS A 39 5.85 -22.27 -27.70
C CYS A 39 6.58 -21.03 -28.22
N ARG A 40 7.83 -21.16 -28.70
CA ARG A 40 8.55 -20.06 -29.35
C ARG A 40 7.86 -19.60 -30.63
N THR A 41 7.45 -20.55 -31.48
CA THR A 41 6.74 -20.25 -32.72
C THR A 41 5.40 -19.55 -32.45
N THR A 42 4.66 -20.02 -31.46
CA THR A 42 3.40 -19.41 -31.02
C THR A 42 3.63 -17.99 -30.51
N LEU A 43 4.62 -17.79 -29.64
CA LEU A 43 4.96 -16.47 -29.10
C LEU A 43 5.41 -15.49 -30.18
N ASP A 44 6.18 -15.95 -31.16
CA ASP A 44 6.60 -15.13 -32.30
C ASP A 44 5.41 -14.78 -33.22
N THR A 45 4.45 -15.70 -33.38
CA THR A 45 3.19 -15.43 -34.11
C THR A 45 2.34 -14.37 -33.41
N LEU A 46 2.23 -14.44 -32.08
CA LEU A 46 1.53 -13.42 -31.28
C LEU A 46 2.22 -12.06 -31.42
N ARG A 47 3.55 -12.02 -31.30
CA ARG A 47 4.35 -10.79 -31.51
C ARG A 47 4.16 -10.19 -32.89
N ALA A 48 4.17 -11.01 -33.94
CA ALA A 48 3.93 -10.56 -35.30
C ALA A 48 2.52 -9.96 -35.44
N THR A 49 1.50 -10.60 -34.85
CA THR A 49 0.13 -10.10 -34.86
C THR A 49 0.01 -8.74 -34.17
N VAL A 50 0.62 -8.58 -32.99
CA VAL A 50 0.66 -7.28 -32.28
C VAL A 50 1.41 -6.23 -33.09
N ALA A 51 2.53 -6.60 -33.71
CA ALA A 51 3.30 -5.69 -34.57
C ALA A 51 2.45 -5.22 -35.76
N ASP A 52 1.75 -6.12 -36.44
CA ASP A 52 0.87 -5.78 -37.57
C ASP A 52 -0.27 -4.86 -37.13
N LEU A 53 -0.94 -5.17 -36.00
CA LEU A 53 -1.98 -4.31 -35.45
C LEU A 53 -1.46 -2.93 -35.05
N SER A 54 -0.22 -2.83 -34.57
CA SER A 54 0.39 -1.54 -34.21
C SER A 54 0.68 -0.63 -35.41
N THR A 55 0.67 -1.18 -36.63
CA THR A 55 0.80 -0.37 -37.86
C THR A 55 -0.51 0.28 -38.31
N LEU A 56 -1.64 -0.15 -37.74
CA LEU A 56 -2.95 0.38 -38.11
C LEU A 56 -3.06 1.85 -37.63
N PRO A 57 -3.72 2.71 -38.41
CA PRO A 57 -3.99 4.08 -37.97
C PRO A 57 -4.79 4.07 -36.67
N GLU A 58 -4.30 4.80 -35.66
CA GLU A 58 -5.05 5.05 -34.43
C GLU A 58 -6.38 5.74 -34.80
N PRO A 59 -7.54 5.18 -34.40
CA PRO A 59 -8.82 5.82 -34.68
C PRO A 59 -8.90 7.15 -33.92
N ALA A 60 -8.91 8.27 -34.65
CA ALA A 60 -9.13 9.57 -34.05
C ALA A 60 -10.58 9.67 -33.54
N PRO A 61 -10.82 10.11 -32.28
CA PRO A 61 -12.16 10.29 -31.78
C PRO A 61 -12.89 11.37 -32.60
N SER A 62 -14.19 11.18 -32.82
CA SER A 62 -14.98 12.20 -33.52
C SER A 62 -15.05 13.50 -32.69
N GLU A 63 -15.36 14.63 -33.35
CA GLU A 63 -15.59 15.89 -32.63
C GLU A 63 -16.73 15.76 -31.60
N GLN A 64 -17.72 14.92 -31.88
CA GLN A 64 -18.84 14.68 -30.97
C GLN A 64 -18.41 13.88 -29.73
N ASP A 65 -17.61 12.82 -29.90
CA ASP A 65 -17.12 11.99 -28.79
C ASP A 65 -16.17 12.77 -27.89
N SER A 66 -15.27 13.55 -28.49
CA SER A 66 -14.33 14.40 -27.76
C SER A 66 -15.05 15.50 -26.97
N TRP A 67 -16.11 16.10 -27.53
CA TRP A 67 -16.96 17.04 -26.80
C TRP A 67 -17.72 16.36 -25.66
N ALA A 68 -18.31 15.19 -25.92
CA ALA A 68 -19.05 14.41 -24.92
C ALA A 68 -18.15 14.05 -23.73
N LEU A 69 -16.94 13.54 -23.99
CA LEU A 69 -15.94 13.22 -22.96
C LEU A 69 -15.54 14.45 -22.14
N ARG A 70 -15.24 15.59 -22.78
CA ARG A 70 -14.90 16.84 -22.10
C ARG A 70 -16.06 17.32 -21.22
N SER A 71 -17.29 17.21 -21.70
CA SER A 71 -18.49 17.58 -20.93
C SER A 71 -18.74 16.65 -19.74
N ALA A 72 -18.43 15.36 -19.87
CA ALA A 72 -18.55 14.38 -18.81
C ALA A 72 -17.52 14.62 -17.69
N ILE A 73 -16.25 14.85 -18.04
CA ILE A 73 -15.18 15.17 -17.09
C ILE A 73 -15.48 16.46 -16.33
N THR A 74 -15.98 17.48 -17.03
CA THR A 74 -16.32 18.78 -16.40
C THR A 74 -17.54 18.68 -15.49
N LYS A 75 -18.57 17.89 -15.84
CA LYS A 75 -19.70 17.60 -14.93
C LYS A 75 -19.29 16.76 -13.72
N ALA A 76 -18.38 15.80 -13.90
CA ALA A 76 -17.90 14.94 -12.82
C ALA A 76 -17.11 15.74 -11.75
N ARG A 77 -16.50 16.87 -12.12
CA ARG A 77 -15.96 17.83 -11.16
C ARG A 77 -17.09 18.50 -10.37
N LYS A 78 -17.48 17.90 -9.25
CA LYS A 78 -18.37 18.54 -8.28
C LYS A 78 -17.71 19.85 -7.80
N PRO A 79 -18.37 21.01 -7.92
CA PRO A 79 -17.83 22.24 -7.36
C PRO A 79 -17.75 22.08 -5.84
N VAL A 80 -16.56 22.26 -5.27
CA VAL A 80 -16.40 22.34 -3.81
C VAL A 80 -17.36 23.42 -3.29
N LYS A 81 -18.25 23.05 -2.36
CA LYS A 81 -19.34 23.92 -1.92
C LYS A 81 -18.73 25.18 -1.30
N ARG A 82 -19.25 26.37 -1.63
CA ARG A 82 -18.70 27.67 -1.15
C ARG A 82 -18.59 27.73 0.37
N TRP A 83 -19.50 27.05 1.09
CA TRP A 83 -19.44 26.88 2.54
C TRP A 83 -18.35 25.92 3.02
N GLN A 84 -18.01 24.84 2.29
CA GLN A 84 -16.83 24.02 2.59
C GLN A 84 -15.53 24.83 2.44
N ARG A 85 -15.44 25.70 1.43
CA ARG A 85 -14.31 26.66 1.31
C ARG A 85 -14.26 27.62 2.51
N PHE A 86 -15.42 28.12 2.96
CA PHE A 86 -15.51 28.97 4.13
C PHE A 86 -15.13 28.23 5.43
N MET A 87 -15.51 26.96 5.56
CA MET A 87 -15.16 26.10 6.70
C MET A 87 -13.66 25.77 6.77
N ILE A 88 -13.02 25.52 5.63
CA ILE A 88 -11.56 25.31 5.56
C ILE A 88 -10.82 26.61 5.90
N ALA A 89 -11.32 27.76 5.45
CA ALA A 89 -10.76 29.07 5.82
C ALA A 89 -10.99 29.42 7.30
N SER A 90 -12.12 29.03 7.89
CA SER A 90 -12.47 29.30 9.29
C SER A 90 -11.80 28.37 10.31
N GLY A 91 -11.21 27.25 9.87
CA GLY A 91 -10.46 26.34 10.75
C GLY A 91 -9.27 27.00 11.46
N THR A 92 -8.77 28.12 10.93
CA THR A 92 -7.68 28.92 11.52
C THR A 92 -8.09 29.61 12.82
N ALA A 93 -9.35 30.02 12.96
CA ALA A 93 -9.83 30.71 14.17
C ALA A 93 -9.95 29.77 15.38
N ALA A 94 -10.37 28.51 15.16
CA ALA A 94 -10.49 27.52 16.23
C ALA A 94 -9.12 27.09 16.78
N ALA A 95 -8.12 26.93 15.91
CA ALA A 95 -6.75 26.62 16.32
C ALA A 95 -6.13 27.73 17.17
N ALA A 96 -6.39 29.01 16.82
CA ALA A 96 -5.92 30.15 17.61
C ALA A 96 -6.54 30.19 19.01
N LEU A 97 -7.85 29.91 19.12
CA LEU A 97 -8.53 29.86 20.42
C LEU A 97 -8.01 28.71 21.31
N ILE A 98 -7.77 27.52 20.73
CA ILE A 98 -7.19 26.38 21.46
C ILE A 98 -5.78 26.72 21.95
N ALA A 99 -4.95 27.38 21.13
CA ALA A 99 -3.62 27.80 21.52
C ALA A 99 -3.63 28.84 22.66
N ILE A 100 -4.54 29.83 22.61
CA ILE A 100 -4.69 30.84 23.67
C ILE A 100 -5.12 30.17 24.99
N VAL A 101 -6.08 29.24 24.94
CA VAL A 101 -6.52 28.49 26.13
C VAL A 101 -5.39 27.62 26.68
N ALA A 102 -4.63 26.91 25.84
CA ALA A 102 -3.49 26.10 26.28
C ALA A 102 -2.41 26.94 26.96
N VAL A 103 -2.05 28.10 26.39
CA VAL A 103 -1.05 29.03 26.96
C VAL A 103 -1.49 29.54 28.33
N THR A 104 -2.77 29.93 28.48
CA THR A 104 -3.30 30.40 29.78
C THR A 104 -3.38 29.28 30.82
N HIS A 105 -3.60 28.04 30.41
CA HIS A 105 -3.59 26.87 31.31
C HIS A 105 -2.16 26.49 31.76
N GLN A 106 -1.17 26.58 30.86
CA GLN A 106 0.24 26.33 31.17
C GLN A 106 0.77 27.33 32.20
N GLY A 107 0.41 28.62 32.05
CA GLY A 107 0.79 29.68 32.99
C GLY A 107 0.22 29.50 34.40
N ARG A 108 -0.98 28.90 34.53
CA ARG A 108 -1.58 28.57 35.83
C ARG A 108 -0.88 27.41 36.54
N GLN A 109 -0.32 26.45 35.80
CA GLN A 109 0.33 25.26 36.38
C GLN A 109 1.75 25.56 36.87
N GLN A 110 2.44 26.53 36.27
CA GLN A 110 3.77 26.98 36.75
C GLN A 110 3.70 27.74 38.09
N ALA A 111 2.54 28.32 38.43
CA ALA A 111 2.33 28.96 39.74
C ALA A 111 2.20 27.95 40.91
N VAL A 112 2.12 26.64 40.63
CA VAL A 112 1.92 25.59 41.65
C VAL A 112 3.18 24.74 41.86
N THR A 113 4.20 24.83 41.00
CA THR A 113 5.37 23.91 41.05
C THR A 113 6.65 24.49 41.65
N HIS A 114 6.67 25.74 42.13
CA HIS A 114 7.80 26.31 42.89
C HIS A 114 7.49 26.52 44.38
N GLY A 115 6.79 25.55 44.99
CA GLY A 115 6.57 25.44 46.44
C GLY A 115 7.14 24.13 47.00
N SER A 116 8.40 23.81 46.71
CA SER A 116 9.14 22.74 47.39
C SER A 116 10.27 23.36 48.20
N THR A 117 10.04 23.56 49.50
CA THR A 117 11.09 23.78 50.50
C THR A 117 10.61 23.26 51.85
N GLY A 118 11.35 22.27 52.38
CA GLY A 118 11.22 21.74 53.74
C GLY A 118 10.21 20.59 53.83
N GLY A 119 10.60 19.33 53.96
CA GLY A 119 11.74 18.79 54.68
C GLY A 119 11.20 17.78 55.67
N ARG A 120 11.64 16.53 55.59
CA ARG A 120 11.85 15.64 56.74
C ARG A 120 12.54 14.36 56.29
N SER A 121 13.76 14.26 56.79
CA SER A 121 14.68 13.13 56.81
C SER A 121 14.03 11.87 57.34
N ASN A 122 14.33 10.73 56.72
CA ASN A 122 14.47 9.46 57.42
C ASN A 122 15.75 8.80 56.90
N VAL A 123 16.74 8.72 57.79
CA VAL A 123 17.98 7.97 57.64
C VAL A 123 17.75 6.58 58.25
N ALA A 124 17.98 5.55 57.45
CA ALA A 124 18.49 4.24 57.86
C ALA A 124 19.16 3.69 56.59
N ALA A 125 20.49 3.69 56.53
CA ALA A 125 21.34 2.53 56.83
C ALA A 125 20.91 1.32 55.96
N ASP A 126 21.72 0.71 55.11
CA ASP A 126 23.15 0.51 55.23
C ASP A 126 23.72 -0.06 53.91
N THR A 127 25.00 0.22 53.71
CA THR A 127 26.05 -0.54 52.99
C THR A 127 25.92 -1.05 51.54
N ALA A 128 26.93 -0.61 50.77
CA ALA A 128 27.82 -1.42 49.92
C ALA A 128 27.56 -1.55 48.39
N ALA A 129 28.43 -0.83 47.66
CA ALA A 129 29.33 -1.34 46.60
C ALA A 129 28.78 -1.72 45.20
N ALA A 130 28.87 -0.74 44.28
CA ALA A 130 29.51 -0.75 42.93
C ALA A 130 29.18 -1.87 41.89
N PRO A 131 29.63 -1.77 40.62
CA PRO A 131 28.83 -1.20 39.52
C PRO A 131 28.71 -2.08 38.25
N ALA A 132 27.89 -1.60 37.31
CA ALA A 132 27.90 -1.86 35.87
C ALA A 132 27.51 -3.27 35.34
N THR A 133 26.54 -3.29 34.42
CA THR A 133 26.35 -4.18 33.25
C THR A 133 24.92 -3.95 32.76
N LEU A 134 24.49 -4.04 31.50
CA LEU A 134 25.04 -4.15 30.15
C LEU A 134 23.82 -3.89 29.23
N TYR A 135 24.07 -3.24 28.09
CA TYR A 135 23.41 -3.42 26.79
C TYR A 135 22.00 -4.05 26.72
N THR A 136 21.03 -3.30 26.21
CA THR A 136 19.96 -3.88 25.38
C THR A 136 19.75 -3.01 24.14
N LEU A 137 20.36 -3.43 23.02
CA LEU A 137 19.80 -3.18 21.69
C LEU A 137 18.48 -3.95 21.64
N ASP A 138 17.37 -3.28 21.41
CA ASP A 138 16.13 -3.94 21.03
C ASP A 138 15.94 -3.78 19.52
N ALA A 139 16.18 -4.89 18.82
CA ALA A 139 15.94 -5.05 17.40
C ALA A 139 14.52 -5.60 17.22
N ASN A 140 13.57 -4.72 16.89
CA ASN A 140 12.19 -5.10 16.60
C ASN A 140 12.10 -5.70 15.18
N PHE A 141 12.52 -6.96 15.03
CA PHE A 141 12.52 -7.75 13.78
C PHE A 141 11.47 -8.89 13.76
N ASP A 142 10.53 -8.96 14.70
CA ASP A 142 9.54 -10.06 14.72
C ASP A 142 8.11 -9.55 14.50
N GLN A 143 7.74 -9.32 13.24
CA GLN A 143 6.32 -9.17 12.84
C GLN A 143 6.05 -9.73 11.45
N PHE A 144 6.60 -10.90 11.11
CA PHE A 144 6.31 -11.58 9.83
C PHE A 144 5.83 -13.04 9.95
N SER A 145 5.48 -13.54 11.14
CA SER A 145 5.24 -14.98 11.34
C SER A 145 3.84 -15.40 11.78
N ALA A 146 2.82 -14.53 11.76
CA ALA A 146 1.50 -14.91 12.25
C ALA A 146 0.34 -14.47 11.35
N GLN A 147 0.11 -15.22 10.26
CA GLN A 147 -1.24 -15.54 9.76
C GLN A 147 -1.17 -16.57 8.60
N SER A 148 -0.79 -17.79 8.92
CA SER A 148 -0.87 -18.94 8.01
C SER A 148 -1.46 -20.15 8.74
N HIS A 149 -2.70 -20.07 9.19
CA HIS A 149 -3.48 -21.23 9.61
C HIS A 149 -4.98 -20.91 9.53
N LEU A 150 -5.60 -21.18 8.37
CA LEU A 150 -6.99 -21.65 8.23
C LEU A 150 -7.15 -22.28 6.83
N VAL A 151 -6.46 -23.39 6.60
CA VAL A 151 -6.80 -24.36 5.56
C VAL A 151 -7.11 -25.65 6.29
N GLU A 152 -8.38 -25.89 6.58
CA GLU A 152 -8.99 -27.23 6.55
C GLU A 152 -10.50 -27.14 6.82
N LEU A 153 -11.25 -28.01 6.12
CA LEU A 153 -12.67 -28.34 6.29
C LEU A 153 -13.71 -27.43 5.63
N THR A 154 -14.02 -27.72 4.36
CA THR A 154 -15.37 -28.16 3.93
C THR A 154 -15.37 -28.48 2.43
N HIS A 155 -14.84 -29.66 2.10
CA HIS A 155 -15.32 -30.38 0.92
C HIS A 155 -16.63 -31.09 1.32
N THR A 156 -17.55 -31.20 0.36
CA THR A 156 -18.77 -32.06 0.37
C THR A 156 -20.04 -31.37 0.88
N ILE A 157 -20.84 -30.81 -0.04
CA ILE A 157 -22.28 -31.07 -0.26
C ILE A 157 -22.77 -30.15 -1.41
N VAL A 158 -23.69 -30.66 -2.24
CA VAL A 158 -24.38 -30.09 -3.41
C VAL A 158 -23.80 -30.48 -4.78
N ASN A 159 -23.91 -31.77 -5.07
CA ASN A 159 -24.42 -32.25 -6.36
C ASN A 159 -25.21 -33.53 -6.09
N GLY A 160 -26.53 -33.40 -6.14
CA GLY A 160 -27.55 -34.44 -6.01
C GLY A 160 -28.84 -33.88 -6.61
#